data_AF-A0A2V6ZHJ7-F1
#
_entry.id   AF-A0A2V6ZHJ7-F1
#
_cell.length_a   1.000
_cell.length_b   1.000
_cell.length_c   1.000
_cell.angle_alpha   90.00
_cell.angle_beta   90.00
_cell.angle_gamma   90.00
#
_symmetry.space_group_name_H-M   'P 1'
#
loop_
_entity.id
_entity.type
_entity.pdbx_description
1 polymer ?
#
loop_
_entity_poly.entity_id
_entity_poly.type
_entity_poly.pdbx_seq_one_letter_code
_entity_poly.pdbx_strand_id
1 'polypeptide(L)' 'MPVLVPIPTPLRTLTKGNAEIQAKGATIDSVVDDLERQ' A
#
# COMPACT_ATOMS: atom_id res chain seq x y z
N MET A 1 -10.94 1.37 -7.31
CA MET A 1 -11.53 0.51 -6.26
C MET A 1 -10.56 0.49 -5.09
N PRO A 2 -11.01 0.59 -3.82
CA PRO A 2 -10.11 0.47 -2.68
C PRO A 2 -9.71 -1.01 -2.49
N VAL A 3 -8.41 -1.27 -2.39
CA VAL A 3 -7.82 -2.59 -2.17
C VAL A 3 -7.03 -2.55 -0.87
N LEU A 4 -7.23 -3.56 -0.03
CA LEU A 4 -6.47 -3.74 1.19
C LEU A 4 -5.13 -4.43 0.83
N VAL A 5 -4.02 -3.76 1.09
CA VAL A 5 -2.68 -4.27 0.81
C VAL A 5 -2.01 -4.65 2.13
N PRO A 6 -1.71 -5.95 2.36
CA PRO A 6 -0.95 -6.38 3.53
C PRO A 6 0.53 -6.05 3.34
N ILE A 7 1.14 -5.45 4.37
CA ILE A 7 2.53 -4.97 4.34
C ILE A 7 3.43 -5.93 5.12
N PRO A 8 4.39 -6.59 4.43
CA PRO A 8 5.42 -7.41 5.07
C PRO A 8 6.23 -6.62 6.07
N THR A 9 6.64 -7.24 7.18
CA THR A 9 7.39 -6.60 8.28
C THR A 9 8.56 -5.71 7.82
N PRO A 10 9.39 -6.11 6.81
CA PRO A 10 10.49 -5.26 6.33
C PRO A 10 10.03 -3.93 5.72
N LEU A 11 8.83 -3.88 5.15
CA LEU A 11 8.28 -2.71 4.47
C LEU A 11 7.43 -1.84 5.40
N ARG A 12 7.17 -2.29 6.64
CA ARG A 12 6.35 -1.53 7.60
C ARG A 12 6.98 -0.23 8.05
N THR A 13 8.30 -0.09 7.94
CA THR A 13 8.99 1.18 8.20
C THR A 13 8.58 2.29 7.23
N LEU A 14 8.25 1.92 5.98
CA LEU A 14 7.77 2.85 4.95
C LEU A 14 6.29 3.20 5.16
N THR A 15 5.53 2.29 5.76
CA THR A 15 4.07 2.44 5.96
C THR A 15 3.69 2.89 7.37
N LYS A 16 4.58 3.62 8.07
CA LYS A 16 4.36 4.14 9.43
C LYS A 16 4.02 3.05 10.46
N GLY A 17 4.52 1.83 10.25
CA GLY A 17 4.30 0.67 11.10
C GLY A 17 3.03 -0.13 10.78
N ASN A 18 2.22 0.32 9.82
CA ASN A 18 0.93 -0.31 9.52
C ASN A 18 1.11 -1.66 8.83
N ALA A 19 0.38 -2.66 9.34
CA ALA A 19 0.34 -4.01 8.78
C ALA A 19 -0.52 -4.10 7.52
N GLU A 20 -1.46 -3.18 7.34
CA GLU A 20 -2.40 -3.14 6.22
C GLU A 20 -2.64 -1.68 5.82
N ILE A 21 -2.68 -1.40 4.52
CA ILE A 21 -2.99 -0.08 3.97
C ILE A 21 -4.09 -0.18 2.93
N GLN A 22 -4.97 0.81 2.88
CA GLN A 22 -5.91 0.97 1.77
C GLN A 22 -5.22 1.74 0.63
N ALA A 23 -5.17 1.13 -0.53
CA ALA A 23 -4.70 1.74 -1.77
C ALA A 23 -5.81 1.76 -2.82
N LYS A 24 -5.73 2.68 -3.76
CA LYS A 24 -6.70 2.82 -4.86
C LYS A 24 -6.00 2.63 -6.19
N GLY A 25 -6.50 1.67 -6.97
CA GLY A 25 -5.99 1.43 -8.32
C GLY A 25 -6.90 0.53 -9.14
N ALA A 26 -6.71 0.53 -10.45
CA ALA A 26 -7.32 -0.42 -11.38
C ALA A 26 -6.32 -1.51 -11.83
N THR A 27 -5.03 -1.20 -11.74
CA THR A 27 -3.90 -2.10 -12.06
C THR A 27 -2.93 -2.16 -10.88
N ILE A 28 -2.07 -3.18 -10.86
CA ILE A 28 -1.02 -3.30 -9.83
C ILE A 28 -0.14 -2.06 -9.83
N ASP A 29 0.23 -1.56 -11.01
CA ASP A 29 1.06 -0.36 -11.17
C ASP A 29 0.42 0.86 -10.50
N SER A 30 -0.87 1.09 -10.75
CA SER A 30 -1.61 2.20 -10.12
C SER A 30 -1.75 2.05 -8.59
N VAL A 31 -1.73 0.82 -8.06
CA VAL A 31 -1.75 0.57 -6.62
C VAL A 31 -0.40 0.91 -6.00
N VAL A 32 0.71 0.59 -6.67
CA VAL A 32 2.06 0.94 -6.22
C VAL A 32 2.25 2.46 -6.24
N ASP A 33 1.82 3.13 -7.30
CA ASP A 33 1.86 4.60 -7.39
C ASP A 33 1.06 5.30 -6.29
N ASP A 34 -0.08 4.73 -5.88
CA ASP A 34 -0.90 5.28 -4.79
C ASP A 34 -0.24 5.04 -3.42
N LEU A 35 0.42 3.89 -3.22
CA LEU A 35 1.15 3.58 -1.99
C LEU A 35 2.37 4.50 -1.80
N GLU A 36 3.09 4.83 -2.87
CA GLU A 36 4.26 5.73 -2.80
C GLU A 36 3.87 7.19 -2.47
N ARG A 37 2.61 7.57 -2.68
CA ARG A 37 2.10 8.93 -2.38
C ARG A 37 1.68 9.14 -0.91
N GLN A 38 1.54 8.09 -0.10
CA GLN A 38 1.01 8.14 1.28
C GLN A 38 2.08 8.26 2.37
#